data_AF-A0A9X2IDK6-F1
#
_entry.id   AF-A0A9X2IDK6-F1
#
_cell.length_a   1.000
_cell.length_b   1.000
_cell.length_c   1.000
_cell.angle_alpha   90.00
_cell.angle_beta   90.00
_cell.angle_gamma   90.00
#
_symmetry.space_group_name_H-M   'P 1'
#
loop_
_entity.id
_entity.type
_entity.pdbx_description
1 polymer ?
#
loop_
_entity_poly.entity_id
_entity_poly.type
_entity_poly.pdbx_seq_one_letter_code
_entity_poly.pdbx_strand_id
1 'polypeptide(L)'
;MNEKKEFIESTILIQSLIRRYEIQKKYKFTSLPEESMVSYQAFLLGNDPLVNVPDRYVPNQGGVALVAVSGFRALQLACKLGEKDKSTMPRVFIVDISKQVHVVWKMLKECADKSTTATAFLANLDHFLKDAAGQYRNIQQYACTCTDCEPKPNPDPLVFFGELITMYGYDYVSEIITHTVLIKNSFADRETFKKIKEHISNLGISNTFVYSSNVLTDIYWIGIKNRPLVNIILENIQFLDPNISIHTNLCRKHWEPKNVYLMENQSPELVRSILKINPQKNVLMTPDSGAQVRVGTQFSTPQSMESKKEGQEINSEFSP
;
A
#
# COMPACT_ATOMS: atom_id res chain seq x y z
N MET A 1 -52.92 20.05 2.30
CA MET A 1 -51.72 20.56 1.58
C MET A 1 -50.41 20.06 2.20
N ASN A 2 -50.31 19.96 3.54
CA ASN A 2 -49.16 19.35 4.23
C ASN A 2 -48.96 17.85 3.95
N GLU A 3 -50.00 17.04 3.99
CA GLU A 3 -49.89 15.58 3.78
C GLU A 3 -49.29 15.20 2.42
N LYS A 4 -49.61 15.97 1.37
CA LYS A 4 -49.07 15.74 0.02
C LYS A 4 -47.58 16.07 -0.06
N LYS A 5 -47.11 17.06 0.73
CA LYS A 5 -45.70 17.44 0.82
C LYS A 5 -44.91 16.38 1.60
N GLU A 6 -45.43 15.93 2.73
CA GLU A 6 -44.84 14.87 3.55
C GLU A 6 -44.74 13.54 2.79
N PHE A 7 -45.76 13.21 1.99
CA PHE A 7 -45.75 12.03 1.12
C PHE A 7 -44.65 12.11 0.03
N ILE A 8 -44.47 13.27 -0.59
CA ILE A 8 -43.43 13.50 -1.61
C ILE A 8 -42.04 13.40 -0.96
N GLU A 9 -41.82 14.04 0.19
CA GLU A 9 -40.55 13.99 0.93
C GLU A 9 -40.20 12.56 1.35
N SER A 10 -41.17 11.80 1.85
CA SER A 10 -41.00 10.40 2.21
C SER A 10 -40.66 9.52 1.01
N THR A 11 -41.31 9.76 -0.14
CA THR A 11 -41.04 9.04 -1.38
C THR A 11 -39.63 9.33 -1.90
N ILE A 12 -39.20 10.59 -1.88
CA ILE A 12 -37.84 11.00 -2.26
C ILE A 12 -36.81 10.32 -1.35
N LEU A 13 -37.04 10.31 -0.04
CA LEU A 13 -36.16 9.65 0.91
C LEU A 13 -36.04 8.15 0.63
N ILE A 14 -37.16 7.43 0.46
CA ILE A 14 -37.17 6.00 0.15
C ILE A 14 -36.41 5.72 -1.15
N GLN A 15 -36.68 6.50 -2.21
CA GLN A 15 -35.96 6.34 -3.47
C GLN A 15 -34.45 6.61 -3.32
N SER A 16 -34.06 7.60 -2.53
CA SER A 16 -32.65 7.88 -2.23
C SER A 16 -31.98 6.73 -1.49
N LEU A 17 -32.68 6.09 -0.55
CA LEU A 17 -32.19 4.96 0.23
C LEU A 17 -32.06 3.70 -0.63
N ILE A 18 -33.05 3.42 -1.49
CA ILE A 18 -33.00 2.29 -2.44
C ILE A 18 -31.86 2.48 -3.43
N ARG A 19 -31.72 3.67 -4.02
CA ARG A 19 -30.61 3.99 -4.93
C ARG A 19 -29.27 3.83 -4.23
N ARG A 20 -29.14 4.34 -3.00
CA ARG A 20 -27.93 4.18 -2.19
C ARG A 20 -27.62 2.71 -1.94
N TYR A 21 -28.63 1.91 -1.59
CA TYR A 21 -28.47 0.46 -1.35
C TYR A 21 -28.00 -0.27 -2.62
N GLU A 22 -28.64 -0.04 -3.76
CA GLU A 22 -28.25 -0.66 -5.03
C GLU A 22 -26.84 -0.26 -5.47
N ILE A 23 -26.49 1.03 -5.32
CA ILE A 23 -25.13 1.53 -5.56
C ILE A 23 -24.13 0.85 -4.63
N GLN A 24 -24.42 0.79 -3.32
CA GLN A 24 -23.55 0.13 -2.34
C GLN A 24 -23.36 -1.35 -2.66
N LYS A 25 -24.42 -2.05 -3.07
CA LYS A 25 -24.37 -3.46 -3.45
C LYS A 25 -23.54 -3.67 -4.72
N LYS A 26 -23.74 -2.84 -5.74
CA LYS A 26 -23.03 -2.92 -7.02
C LYS A 26 -21.52 -2.65 -6.87
N TYR A 27 -21.15 -1.64 -6.08
CA TYR A 27 -19.76 -1.21 -5.94
C TYR A 27 -19.04 -1.75 -4.70
N LYS A 28 -19.64 -2.73 -4.01
CA LYS A 28 -18.98 -3.40 -2.88
C LYS A 28 -17.78 -4.19 -3.38
N PHE A 29 -16.60 -3.91 -2.81
CA PHE A 29 -15.42 -4.73 -3.05
C PHE A 29 -15.62 -6.12 -2.43
N THR A 30 -15.29 -7.16 -3.19
CA THR A 30 -15.29 -8.52 -2.68
C THR A 30 -13.99 -8.71 -1.92
N SER A 31 -14.08 -8.87 -0.61
CA SER A 31 -12.92 -9.22 0.22
C SER A 31 -12.58 -10.69 0.01
N LEU A 32 -11.28 -11.00 0.00
CA LEU A 32 -10.83 -12.37 0.12
C LEU A 32 -11.32 -12.96 1.45
N PRO A 33 -11.68 -14.26 1.46
CA PRO A 33 -11.88 -15.00 2.70
C PRO A 33 -10.65 -14.93 3.58
N GLU A 34 -10.86 -14.94 4.90
CA GLU A 34 -9.79 -14.73 5.87
C GLU A 34 -8.70 -15.82 5.77
N GLU A 35 -9.07 -17.04 5.44
CA GLU A 35 -8.18 -18.18 5.19
C GLU A 35 -7.30 -18.02 3.94
N SER A 36 -7.69 -17.14 3.02
CA SER A 36 -6.96 -16.83 1.79
C SER A 36 -6.09 -15.58 1.92
N MET A 37 -6.21 -14.85 3.03
CA MET A 37 -5.36 -13.70 3.34
C MET A 37 -4.02 -14.16 3.92
N VAL A 38 -2.96 -13.42 3.62
CA VAL A 38 -1.62 -13.76 4.11
C VAL A 38 -1.35 -13.07 5.45
N SER A 39 -0.52 -13.69 6.29
CA SER A 39 -0.07 -13.09 7.55
C SER A 39 1.36 -12.59 7.40
N TYR A 40 1.52 -11.26 7.37
CA TYR A 40 2.82 -10.60 7.52
C TYR A 40 2.65 -9.28 8.26
N GLN A 41 3.60 -8.94 9.11
CA GLN A 41 3.61 -7.66 9.83
C GLN A 41 3.60 -6.48 8.86
N ALA A 42 2.74 -5.50 9.14
CA ALA A 42 2.61 -4.30 8.31
C ALA A 42 3.90 -3.45 8.36
N PHE A 43 4.24 -2.85 7.23
CA PHE A 43 5.29 -1.82 7.15
C PHE A 43 4.62 -0.46 7.25
N LEU A 44 4.60 0.15 8.45
CA LEU A 44 3.83 1.37 8.68
C LEU A 44 4.19 2.51 7.73
N LEU A 45 5.48 2.83 7.57
CA LEU A 45 5.94 3.90 6.66
C LEU A 45 6.47 3.37 5.33
N GLY A 46 6.23 2.09 5.05
CA GLY A 46 6.87 1.33 3.97
C GLY A 46 8.35 1.03 4.27
N ASN A 47 8.94 0.18 3.43
CA ASN A 47 10.39 -0.07 3.36
C ASN A 47 11.05 0.68 2.19
N ASP A 48 10.26 1.42 1.41
CA ASP A 48 10.69 2.18 0.25
C ASP A 48 11.50 3.44 0.62
N PRO A 49 12.42 3.88 -0.25
CA PRO A 49 13.07 5.18 -0.14
C PRO A 49 12.06 6.33 -0.10
N LEU A 50 12.55 7.54 0.14
CA LEU A 50 11.74 8.75 0.06
C LEU A 50 11.18 8.91 -1.36
N VAL A 51 9.85 8.89 -1.47
CA VAL A 51 9.14 9.09 -2.73
C VAL A 51 8.86 10.57 -2.87
N ASN A 52 9.63 11.27 -3.71
CA ASN A 52 9.38 12.67 -4.03
C ASN A 52 8.65 12.75 -5.37
N VAL A 53 7.42 13.28 -5.37
CA VAL A 53 6.63 13.51 -6.58
C VAL A 53 6.83 14.96 -7.04
N PRO A 54 7.50 15.20 -8.19
CA PRO A 54 7.67 16.54 -8.74
C PRO A 54 6.36 17.30 -8.94
N ASP A 55 6.38 18.62 -8.72
CA ASP A 55 5.20 19.48 -8.82
C ASP A 55 4.48 19.45 -10.19
N ARG A 56 5.20 19.08 -11.26
CA ARG A 56 4.63 18.91 -12.62
C ARG A 56 3.58 17.80 -12.69
N TYR A 57 3.61 16.88 -11.72
CA TYR A 57 2.70 15.74 -11.62
C TYR A 57 1.55 15.95 -10.64
N VAL A 58 1.58 17.05 -9.90
CA VAL A 58 0.53 17.42 -8.97
C VAL A 58 -0.56 18.17 -9.77
N PRO A 59 -1.76 17.59 -9.95
CA PRO A 59 -2.81 18.18 -10.74
C PRO A 59 -3.40 19.43 -10.08
N ASN A 60 -3.75 20.43 -10.88
CA ASN A 60 -4.43 21.64 -10.39
C ASN A 60 -5.95 21.49 -10.26
N GLN A 61 -6.54 20.47 -10.91
CA GLN A 61 -7.98 20.23 -10.96
C GLN A 61 -8.29 18.77 -11.32
N GLY A 62 -9.55 18.38 -11.12
CA GLY A 62 -10.10 17.11 -11.57
C GLY A 62 -9.99 15.97 -10.54
N GLY A 63 -9.69 16.29 -9.29
CA GLY A 63 -9.60 15.34 -8.19
C GLY A 63 -8.44 14.35 -8.33
N VAL A 64 -8.18 13.58 -7.28
CA VAL A 64 -7.07 12.62 -7.22
C VAL A 64 -7.60 11.27 -6.74
N ALA A 65 -7.24 10.20 -7.43
CA ALA A 65 -7.38 8.84 -6.96
C ALA A 65 -5.99 8.20 -6.83
N LEU A 66 -5.70 7.62 -5.67
CA LEU A 66 -4.47 6.87 -5.42
C LEU A 66 -4.80 5.42 -5.10
N VAL A 67 -4.30 4.50 -5.92
CA VAL A 67 -4.39 3.05 -5.69
C VAL A 67 -3.03 2.56 -5.20
N ALA A 68 -2.95 2.16 -3.94
CA ALA A 68 -1.69 1.90 -3.28
C ALA A 68 -1.65 0.54 -2.57
N VAL A 69 -0.44 0.02 -2.41
CA VAL A 69 -0.12 -1.03 -1.43
C VAL A 69 0.30 -0.40 -0.10
N SER A 70 0.12 -1.17 0.99
CA SER A 70 0.72 -1.05 2.31
C SER A 70 1.22 0.32 2.82
N GLY A 71 0.72 0.72 3.99
CA GLY A 71 1.33 1.73 4.87
C GLY A 71 0.84 3.17 4.71
N PHE A 72 1.27 4.01 5.65
CA PHE A 72 0.97 5.43 5.76
C PHE A 72 1.68 6.26 4.68
N ARG A 73 2.65 5.70 3.94
CA ARG A 73 3.26 6.41 2.79
C ARG A 73 2.22 6.80 1.75
N ALA A 74 1.20 5.97 1.55
CA ALA A 74 0.07 6.30 0.68
C ALA A 74 -0.62 7.62 1.10
N LEU A 75 -0.66 7.94 2.40
CA LEU A 75 -1.21 9.20 2.90
C LEU A 75 -0.34 10.38 2.49
N GLN A 76 0.98 10.28 2.63
CA GLN A 76 1.91 11.34 2.20
C GLN A 76 1.73 11.63 0.71
N LEU A 77 1.66 10.58 -0.12
CA LEU A 77 1.45 10.72 -1.56
C LEU A 77 0.10 11.33 -1.88
N ALA A 78 -0.98 10.86 -1.25
CA ALA A 78 -2.30 11.43 -1.43
C ALA A 78 -2.37 12.91 -1.04
N CYS A 79 -1.72 13.28 0.07
CA CYS A 79 -1.64 14.68 0.51
C CYS A 79 -0.92 15.55 -0.51
N LYS A 80 0.26 15.11 -0.98
CA LYS A 80 1.07 15.82 -1.98
C LYS A 80 0.32 15.97 -3.31
N LEU A 81 -0.27 14.88 -3.81
CA LEU A 81 -1.00 14.88 -5.08
C LEU A 81 -2.27 15.74 -5.03
N GLY A 82 -2.95 15.79 -3.88
CA GLY A 82 -4.15 16.61 -3.67
C GLY A 82 -3.87 18.03 -3.16
N GLU A 83 -2.62 18.49 -3.13
CA GLU A 83 -2.31 19.77 -2.48
C GLU A 83 -2.83 20.98 -3.26
N LYS A 84 -2.89 20.90 -4.60
CA LYS A 84 -3.30 22.02 -5.47
C LYS A 84 -4.79 22.04 -5.77
N ASP A 85 -5.43 20.87 -5.87
CA ASP A 85 -6.89 20.77 -6.03
C ASP A 85 -7.55 20.51 -4.68
N LYS A 86 -7.99 21.58 -4.00
CA LYS A 86 -8.74 21.50 -2.74
C LYS A 86 -10.24 21.33 -2.92
N SER A 87 -10.74 21.30 -4.17
CA SER A 87 -12.18 21.15 -4.43
C SER A 87 -12.68 19.73 -4.18
N THR A 88 -11.77 18.75 -4.26
CA THR A 88 -12.08 17.33 -4.14
C THR A 88 -11.07 16.64 -3.24
N MET A 89 -11.55 15.97 -2.19
CA MET A 89 -10.69 15.19 -1.30
C MET A 89 -10.06 14.01 -2.07
N PRO A 90 -8.74 13.75 -1.93
CA PRO A 90 -8.11 12.60 -2.56
C PRO A 90 -8.76 11.28 -2.15
N ARG A 91 -9.06 10.44 -3.16
CA ARG A 91 -9.62 9.11 -2.95
C ARG A 91 -8.53 8.08 -2.89
N VAL A 92 -8.26 7.54 -1.69
CA VAL A 92 -7.23 6.52 -1.48
C VAL A 92 -7.85 5.13 -1.42
N PHE A 93 -7.31 4.21 -2.21
CA PHE A 93 -7.62 2.78 -2.18
C PHE A 93 -6.37 2.00 -1.75
N ILE A 94 -6.44 1.34 -0.61
CA ILE A 94 -5.39 0.43 -0.15
C ILE A 94 -5.80 -0.99 -0.53
N VAL A 95 -5.12 -1.57 -1.51
CA VAL A 95 -5.32 -2.95 -1.93
C VAL A 95 -4.20 -3.79 -1.35
N ASP A 96 -4.51 -4.64 -0.38
CA ASP A 96 -3.49 -5.44 0.30
C ASP A 96 -4.07 -6.80 0.73
N ILE A 97 -3.23 -7.85 0.65
CA ILE A 97 -3.63 -9.21 1.01
C ILE A 97 -3.32 -9.55 2.47
N SER A 98 -2.56 -8.72 3.19
CA SER A 98 -2.17 -8.95 4.58
C SER A 98 -3.24 -8.59 5.58
N LYS A 99 -3.56 -9.54 6.46
CA LYS A 99 -4.47 -9.30 7.59
C LYS A 99 -4.00 -8.15 8.46
N GLN A 100 -2.70 -8.11 8.78
CA GLN A 100 -2.13 -7.13 9.70
C GLN A 100 -2.15 -5.71 9.11
N VAL A 101 -1.96 -5.56 7.79
CA VAL A 101 -2.10 -4.26 7.12
C VAL A 101 -3.51 -3.70 7.32
N HIS A 102 -4.54 -4.54 7.14
CA HIS A 102 -5.93 -4.13 7.36
C HIS A 102 -6.27 -3.84 8.82
N VAL A 103 -5.70 -4.60 9.77
CA VAL A 103 -5.85 -4.34 11.20
C VAL A 103 -5.27 -2.98 11.56
N VAL A 104 -4.03 -2.71 11.15
CA VAL A 104 -3.34 -1.42 11.38
C VAL A 104 -4.14 -0.26 10.80
N TRP A 105 -4.61 -0.38 9.57
CA TRP A 105 -5.40 0.68 8.94
C TRP A 105 -6.75 0.91 9.63
N LYS A 106 -7.44 -0.15 10.05
CA LYS A 106 -8.70 -0.01 10.80
C LYS A 106 -8.46 0.76 12.10
N MET A 107 -7.40 0.41 12.82
CA MET A 107 -7.03 1.09 14.06
C MET A 107 -6.62 2.55 13.83
N LEU A 108 -5.88 2.85 12.76
CA LEU A 108 -5.56 4.24 12.39
C LEU A 108 -6.82 5.06 12.11
N LYS A 109 -7.80 4.48 11.40
CA LYS A 109 -9.09 5.13 11.14
C LYS A 109 -9.84 5.41 12.44
N GLU A 110 -9.92 4.43 13.33
CA GLU A 110 -10.53 4.61 14.65
C GLU A 110 -9.81 5.68 15.49
N CYS A 111 -8.48 5.79 15.37
CA CYS A 111 -7.69 6.84 16.01
C CYS A 111 -8.06 8.23 15.45
N ALA A 112 -8.14 8.38 14.13
CA ALA A 112 -8.56 9.63 13.48
C ALA A 112 -10.00 10.00 13.86
N ASP A 113 -10.94 9.06 13.81
CA ASP A 113 -12.35 9.28 14.11
C ASP A 113 -12.60 9.72 15.56
N LYS A 114 -11.77 9.24 16.51
CA LYS A 114 -11.86 9.59 17.94
C LYS A 114 -11.13 10.89 18.29
N SER A 115 -10.33 11.42 17.38
CA SER A 115 -9.43 12.54 17.66
C SER A 115 -9.97 13.82 17.02
N THR A 116 -10.25 14.84 17.84
CA THR A 116 -10.74 16.13 17.35
C THR A 116 -9.62 17.15 17.08
N THR A 117 -8.39 16.84 17.49
CA THR A 117 -7.22 17.73 17.33
C THR A 117 -5.96 16.93 16.98
N ALA A 118 -4.98 17.61 16.38
CA ALA A 118 -3.66 17.03 16.09
C ALA A 118 -3.00 16.41 17.34
N THR A 119 -3.02 17.12 18.47
CA THR A 119 -2.42 16.65 19.72
C THR A 119 -3.12 15.40 20.25
N ALA A 120 -4.46 15.37 20.22
CA ALA A 120 -5.22 14.19 20.61
C ALA A 120 -4.92 13.01 19.69
N PHE A 121 -4.83 13.25 18.37
CA PHE A 121 -4.47 12.23 17.40
C PHE A 121 -3.09 11.62 17.66
N LEU A 122 -2.06 12.45 17.84
CA LEU A 122 -0.71 11.95 18.10
C LEU A 122 -0.60 11.21 19.44
N ALA A 123 -1.31 11.66 20.48
CA ALA A 123 -1.36 10.96 21.76
C ALA A 123 -2.08 9.59 21.65
N ASN A 124 -3.21 9.54 20.94
CA ASN A 124 -3.94 8.30 20.69
C ASN A 124 -3.15 7.36 19.77
N LEU A 125 -2.41 7.90 18.82
CA LEU A 125 -1.53 7.14 17.92
C LEU A 125 -0.40 6.47 18.70
N ASP A 126 0.24 7.16 19.65
CA ASP A 126 1.27 6.58 20.51
C ASP A 126 0.74 5.40 21.33
N HIS A 127 -0.46 5.54 21.94
CA HIS A 127 -1.13 4.45 22.64
C HIS A 127 -1.43 3.28 21.69
N PHE A 128 -1.94 3.57 20.50
CA PHE A 128 -2.22 2.56 19.47
C PHE A 128 -0.97 1.77 19.07
N LEU A 129 0.16 2.45 18.84
CA LEU A 129 1.40 1.80 18.42
C LEU A 129 1.87 0.81 19.50
N LYS A 130 1.69 1.16 20.77
CA LYS A 130 1.96 0.26 21.90
C LYS A 130 1.01 -0.95 21.93
N ASP A 131 -0.29 -0.74 21.73
CA ASP A 131 -1.29 -1.83 21.72
C ASP A 131 -1.15 -2.76 20.51
N ALA A 132 -0.74 -2.21 19.36
CA ALA A 132 -0.53 -2.94 18.12
C ALA A 132 0.88 -3.55 18.03
N ALA A 133 1.64 -3.57 19.12
CA ALA A 133 2.95 -4.17 19.16
C ALA A 133 2.89 -5.62 18.63
N GLY A 134 3.64 -5.88 17.55
CA GLY A 134 3.65 -7.18 16.87
C GLY A 134 2.76 -7.27 15.63
N GLN A 135 1.83 -6.33 15.40
CA GLN A 135 1.06 -6.23 14.14
C GLN A 135 1.87 -5.53 13.03
N TYR A 136 2.88 -4.75 13.39
CA TYR A 136 3.73 -4.03 12.45
C TYR A 136 5.21 -4.23 12.75
N ARG A 137 6.05 -3.99 11.75
CA ARG A 137 7.51 -4.06 11.89
C ARG A 137 8.06 -2.75 12.43
N ASN A 138 8.96 -2.83 13.41
CA ASN A 138 9.80 -1.70 13.77
C ASN A 138 10.87 -1.50 12.69
N ILE A 139 10.87 -0.34 12.03
CA ILE A 139 11.61 -0.09 10.77
C ILE A 139 13.10 0.21 11.01
N GLN A 140 13.57 0.29 12.26
CA GLN A 140 14.99 0.54 12.59
C GLN A 140 16.00 -0.44 11.97
N GLN A 141 15.56 -1.54 11.34
CA GLN A 141 16.42 -2.59 10.78
C GLN A 141 16.68 -2.53 9.27
N TYR A 142 16.17 -1.53 8.53
CA TYR A 142 16.33 -1.50 7.06
C TYR A 142 17.18 -0.34 6.57
N ALA A 143 18.49 -0.54 6.43
CA ALA A 143 19.39 0.46 5.85
C ALA A 143 20.28 -0.20 4.80
N CYS A 144 19.80 -0.26 3.56
CA CYS A 144 20.63 -0.56 2.41
C CYS A 144 21.85 0.36 2.43
N THR A 145 23.03 -0.23 2.66
CA THR A 145 24.31 0.49 2.71
C THR A 145 24.99 0.60 1.34
N CYS A 146 24.27 0.35 0.24
CA CYS A 146 24.82 0.59 -1.09
C CYS A 146 25.01 2.10 -1.31
N THR A 147 26.11 2.47 -1.95
CA THR A 147 26.49 3.88 -2.22
C THR A 147 25.48 4.63 -3.11
N ASP A 148 24.64 3.91 -3.83
CA ASP A 148 23.62 4.41 -4.75
C ASP A 148 22.20 4.08 -4.27
N CYS A 149 22.00 3.84 -2.97
CA CYS A 149 20.67 3.70 -2.37
C CYS A 149 20.08 5.09 -2.09
N GLU A 150 18.83 5.31 -2.49
CA GLU A 150 18.10 6.54 -2.17
C GLU A 150 17.85 6.66 -0.66
N PRO A 151 17.77 7.89 -0.12
CA PRO A 151 17.57 8.12 1.30
C PRO A 151 16.22 7.57 1.76
N LYS A 152 16.19 7.08 3.01
CA LYS A 152 14.97 6.60 3.65
C LYS A 152 14.42 7.66 4.60
N PRO A 153 13.09 7.77 4.76
CA PRO A 153 12.51 8.69 5.73
C PRO A 153 12.76 8.22 7.16
N ASN A 154 12.49 9.10 8.12
CA ASN A 154 12.44 8.75 9.53
C ASN A 154 11.43 7.60 9.74
N PRO A 155 11.83 6.47 10.35
CA PRO A 155 10.94 5.35 10.60
C PRO A 155 9.88 5.59 11.68
N ASP A 156 9.99 6.67 12.47
CA ASP A 156 9.09 6.97 13.58
C ASP A 156 7.72 7.45 13.07
N PRO A 157 6.63 6.70 13.30
CA PRO A 157 5.30 7.11 12.86
C PRO A 157 4.82 8.41 13.51
N LEU A 158 5.20 8.70 14.76
CA LEU A 158 4.78 9.93 15.45
C LEU A 158 5.42 11.16 14.80
N VAL A 159 6.71 11.07 14.49
CA VAL A 159 7.42 12.13 13.76
C VAL A 159 6.82 12.30 12.36
N PHE A 160 6.60 11.19 11.64
CA PHE A 160 5.99 11.21 10.32
C PHE A 160 4.62 11.91 10.31
N PHE A 161 3.71 11.56 11.21
CA PHE A 161 2.40 12.20 11.27
C PHE A 161 2.48 13.64 11.77
N GLY A 162 3.38 13.94 12.70
CA GLY A 162 3.65 15.31 13.13
C GLY A 162 4.03 16.20 11.95
N GLU A 163 5.01 15.77 11.14
CA GLU A 163 5.44 16.48 9.94
C GLU A 163 4.31 16.60 8.90
N LEU A 164 3.56 15.51 8.67
CA LEU A 164 2.45 15.51 7.72
C LEU A 164 1.34 16.49 8.12
N ILE A 165 0.99 16.51 9.41
CA ILE A 165 -0.03 17.41 9.96
C ILE A 165 0.45 18.86 9.93
N THR A 166 1.73 19.12 10.26
CA THR A 166 2.31 20.47 10.14
C THR A 166 2.26 20.97 8.69
N MET A 167 2.49 20.10 7.71
CA MET A 167 2.53 20.48 6.30
C MET A 167 1.14 20.70 5.68
N TYR A 168 0.17 19.82 5.98
CA TYR A 168 -1.12 19.81 5.27
C TYR A 168 -2.33 20.17 6.15
N GLY A 169 -2.15 20.28 7.46
CA GLY A 169 -3.22 20.49 8.42
C GLY A 169 -3.87 19.18 8.88
N TYR A 170 -4.30 19.16 10.15
CA TYR A 170 -4.88 17.97 10.77
C TYR A 170 -6.17 17.52 10.10
N ASP A 171 -7.13 18.43 9.92
CA ASP A 171 -8.45 18.10 9.39
C ASP A 171 -8.36 17.46 8.01
N TYR A 172 -7.48 17.95 7.16
CA TYR A 172 -7.24 17.38 5.83
C TYR A 172 -6.63 15.97 5.92
N VAL A 173 -5.62 15.78 6.76
CA VAL A 173 -4.97 14.46 6.95
C VAL A 173 -5.96 13.45 7.55
N SER A 174 -6.70 13.83 8.58
CA SER A 174 -7.68 12.96 9.25
C SER A 174 -8.81 12.58 8.29
N GLU A 175 -9.28 13.52 7.48
CA GLU A 175 -10.32 13.24 6.48
C GLU A 175 -9.86 12.23 5.43
N ILE A 176 -8.61 12.31 4.94
CA ILE A 176 -8.05 11.30 4.02
C ILE A 176 -8.00 9.92 4.70
N ILE A 177 -7.55 9.85 5.96
CA ILE A 177 -7.49 8.59 6.72
C ILE A 177 -8.89 7.97 6.84
N THR A 178 -9.86 8.75 7.34
CA THR A 178 -11.23 8.31 7.58
C THR A 178 -11.94 7.90 6.29
N HIS A 179 -11.62 8.52 5.15
CA HIS A 179 -12.24 8.17 3.87
C HIS A 179 -11.45 7.15 3.04
N THR A 180 -10.25 6.74 3.47
CA THR A 180 -9.47 5.69 2.79
C THR A 180 -10.25 4.38 2.69
N VAL A 181 -10.30 3.80 1.47
CA VAL A 181 -10.97 2.54 1.18
C VAL A 181 -9.99 1.39 1.34
N LEU A 182 -10.31 0.45 2.23
CA LEU A 182 -9.50 -0.74 2.48
C LEU A 182 -10.07 -1.93 1.69
N ILE A 183 -9.26 -2.52 0.81
CA ILE A 183 -9.63 -3.63 -0.05
C ILE A 183 -8.76 -4.84 0.30
N LYS A 184 -9.38 -5.86 0.91
CA LYS A 184 -8.74 -7.12 1.31
C LYS A 184 -8.55 -8.04 0.11
N ASN A 185 -7.68 -7.67 -0.82
CA ASN A 185 -7.48 -8.42 -2.06
C ASN A 185 -6.05 -8.25 -2.62
N SER A 186 -5.72 -9.05 -3.62
CA SER A 186 -4.45 -8.99 -4.34
C SER A 186 -4.47 -7.94 -5.44
N PHE A 187 -3.32 -7.33 -5.71
CA PHE A 187 -3.09 -6.54 -6.92
C PHE A 187 -3.28 -7.35 -8.22
N ALA A 188 -3.24 -8.69 -8.13
CA ALA A 188 -3.51 -9.57 -9.26
C ALA A 188 -5.00 -9.79 -9.54
N ASP A 189 -5.91 -9.34 -8.66
CA ASP A 189 -7.35 -9.54 -8.84
C ASP A 189 -7.97 -8.54 -9.82
N ARG A 190 -8.35 -9.02 -11.01
CA ARG A 190 -8.89 -8.16 -12.08
C ARG A 190 -10.20 -7.47 -11.69
N GLU A 191 -11.07 -8.16 -10.95
CA GLU A 191 -12.39 -7.64 -10.61
C GLU A 191 -12.29 -6.48 -9.60
N THR A 192 -11.34 -6.54 -8.67
CA THR A 192 -10.96 -5.39 -7.83
C THR A 192 -10.63 -4.17 -8.68
N PHE A 193 -9.77 -4.30 -9.68
CA PHE A 193 -9.31 -3.18 -10.50
C PHE A 193 -10.42 -2.62 -11.42
N LYS A 194 -11.31 -3.48 -11.93
CA LYS A 194 -12.56 -3.04 -12.60
C LYS A 194 -13.41 -2.17 -11.68
N LYS A 195 -13.69 -2.64 -10.46
CA LYS A 195 -14.50 -1.89 -9.48
C LYS A 195 -13.83 -0.58 -9.06
N ILE A 196 -12.52 -0.56 -8.89
CA ILE A 196 -11.77 0.68 -8.60
C ILE A 196 -11.94 1.67 -9.75
N LYS A 197 -11.72 1.25 -11.00
CA LYS A 197 -11.86 2.12 -12.19
C LYS A 197 -13.28 2.69 -12.31
N GLU A 198 -14.29 1.85 -12.10
CA GLU A 198 -15.69 2.29 -12.07
C GLU A 198 -15.95 3.30 -10.95
N HIS A 199 -15.41 3.09 -9.74
CA HIS A 199 -15.55 4.02 -8.62
C HIS A 199 -14.92 5.38 -8.93
N ILE A 200 -13.70 5.39 -9.48
CA ILE A 200 -13.00 6.61 -9.90
C ILE A 200 -13.83 7.37 -10.95
N SER A 201 -14.31 6.66 -11.97
CA SER A 201 -15.13 7.25 -13.03
C SER A 201 -16.45 7.83 -12.50
N ASN A 202 -17.12 7.14 -11.57
CA ASN A 202 -18.38 7.61 -10.98
C ASN A 202 -18.21 8.86 -10.10
N LEU A 203 -17.03 9.05 -9.52
CA LEU A 203 -16.68 10.26 -8.76
C LEU A 203 -16.24 11.42 -9.65
N GLY A 204 -16.11 11.21 -10.97
CA GLY A 204 -15.62 12.23 -11.90
C GLY A 204 -14.15 12.59 -11.69
N ILE A 205 -13.37 11.70 -11.06
CA ILE A 205 -11.94 11.91 -10.83
C ILE A 205 -11.19 11.63 -12.14
N SER A 206 -10.41 12.61 -12.60
CA SER A 206 -9.63 12.52 -13.83
C SER A 206 -8.17 12.15 -13.63
N ASN A 207 -7.63 12.28 -12.40
CA ASN A 207 -6.22 12.00 -12.13
C ASN A 207 -6.08 10.73 -11.29
N THR A 208 -5.56 9.66 -11.91
CA THR A 208 -5.35 8.37 -11.27
C THR A 208 -3.87 8.11 -11.09
N PHE A 209 -3.47 7.69 -9.89
CA PHE A 209 -2.10 7.36 -9.52
C PHE A 209 -2.06 5.96 -8.92
N VAL A 210 -0.97 5.25 -9.18
CA VAL A 210 -0.72 3.93 -8.59
C VAL A 210 0.57 3.95 -7.81
N TYR A 211 0.57 3.40 -6.60
CA TYR A 211 1.79 3.16 -5.82
C TYR A 211 1.86 1.68 -5.47
N SER A 212 2.56 0.90 -6.30
CA SER A 212 2.70 -0.55 -6.07
C SER A 212 3.94 -0.90 -5.24
N SER A 213 4.74 0.09 -4.85
CA SER A 213 5.98 -0.11 -4.09
C SER A 213 6.89 -1.16 -4.75
N ASN A 214 7.55 -1.99 -3.96
CA ASN A 214 8.44 -3.06 -4.40
C ASN A 214 7.74 -4.39 -4.75
N VAL A 215 6.40 -4.46 -4.71
CA VAL A 215 5.62 -5.72 -4.86
C VAL A 215 5.98 -6.50 -6.12
N LEU A 216 6.14 -5.82 -7.25
CA LEU A 216 6.50 -6.47 -8.52
C LEU A 216 7.85 -7.18 -8.43
N THR A 217 8.84 -6.51 -7.85
CA THR A 217 10.19 -7.06 -7.70
C THR A 217 10.24 -8.15 -6.63
N ASP A 218 9.52 -7.98 -5.52
CA ASP A 218 9.43 -8.97 -4.44
C ASP A 218 8.85 -10.29 -4.96
N ILE A 219 7.68 -10.24 -5.61
CA ILE A 219 7.03 -11.40 -6.25
C ILE A 219 7.97 -12.07 -7.26
N TYR A 220 8.66 -11.29 -8.10
CA TYR A 220 9.55 -11.82 -9.13
C TYR A 220 10.74 -12.60 -8.55
N TRP A 221 11.31 -12.11 -7.45
CA TRP A 221 12.53 -12.66 -6.85
C TRP A 221 12.26 -13.76 -5.82
N ILE A 222 11.10 -13.78 -5.16
CA ILE A 222 10.73 -14.83 -4.18
C ILE A 222 10.61 -16.21 -4.84
N GLY A 223 10.12 -16.30 -6.08
CA GLY A 223 9.99 -17.60 -6.73
C GLY A 223 9.61 -17.57 -8.20
N ILE A 224 10.19 -18.49 -8.97
CA ILE A 224 9.93 -18.62 -10.42
C ILE A 224 8.44 -18.83 -10.69
N LYS A 225 7.75 -19.62 -9.85
CA LYS A 225 6.32 -19.92 -9.97
C LYS A 225 5.41 -18.68 -9.85
N ASN A 226 5.90 -17.62 -9.19
CA ASN A 226 5.13 -16.40 -8.96
C ASN A 226 5.35 -15.34 -10.06
N ARG A 227 6.35 -15.51 -10.93
CA ARG A 227 6.66 -14.55 -12.01
C ARG A 227 5.49 -14.26 -12.97
N PRO A 228 4.59 -15.22 -13.30
CA PRO A 228 3.40 -14.91 -14.08
C PRO A 228 2.48 -13.87 -13.43
N LEU A 229 2.39 -13.82 -12.08
CA LEU A 229 1.58 -12.84 -11.37
C LEU A 229 2.05 -11.41 -11.65
N VAL A 230 3.33 -11.20 -11.93
CA VAL A 230 3.89 -9.89 -12.26
C VAL A 230 3.24 -9.33 -13.53
N ASN A 231 2.97 -10.16 -14.55
CA ASN A 231 2.25 -9.71 -15.76
C ASN A 231 0.82 -9.32 -15.43
N ILE A 232 0.11 -10.17 -14.69
CA ILE A 232 -1.29 -9.92 -14.31
C ILE A 232 -1.40 -8.60 -13.53
N ILE A 233 -0.48 -8.35 -12.60
CA ILE A 233 -0.45 -7.09 -11.85
C ILE A 233 -0.17 -5.90 -12.78
N LEU A 234 0.81 -6.00 -13.68
CA LEU A 234 1.10 -4.92 -14.63
C LEU A 234 -0.08 -4.62 -15.57
N GLU A 235 -0.78 -5.64 -16.06
CA GLU A 235 -1.99 -5.50 -16.88
C GLU A 235 -3.15 -4.87 -16.09
N ASN A 236 -3.24 -5.13 -14.79
CA ASN A 236 -4.21 -4.49 -13.90
C ASN A 236 -3.87 -3.02 -13.66
N ILE A 237 -2.60 -2.70 -13.40
CA ILE A 237 -2.12 -1.32 -13.24
C ILE A 237 -2.35 -0.54 -14.53
N GLN A 238 -1.95 -1.08 -15.69
CA GLN A 238 -2.18 -0.45 -16.99
C GLN A 238 -3.67 -0.23 -17.26
N PHE A 239 -4.53 -1.18 -16.86
CA PHE A 239 -5.98 -1.03 -17.05
C PHE A 239 -6.58 0.14 -16.28
N LEU A 240 -6.02 0.55 -15.13
CA LEU A 240 -6.46 1.77 -14.44
C LEU A 240 -6.15 3.04 -15.21
N ASP A 241 -5.26 2.97 -16.21
CA ASP A 241 -4.80 4.10 -17.00
C ASP A 241 -4.29 5.26 -16.11
N PRO A 242 -3.32 5.01 -15.21
CA PRO A 242 -2.85 6.03 -14.30
C PRO A 242 -1.98 7.06 -15.02
N ASN A 243 -2.11 8.33 -14.62
CA ASN A 243 -1.19 9.40 -15.02
C ASN A 243 0.25 9.02 -14.67
N ILE A 244 0.44 8.46 -13.47
CA ILE A 244 1.73 7.95 -13.01
C ILE A 244 1.56 6.70 -12.15
N SER A 245 2.45 5.75 -12.35
CA SER A 245 2.72 4.70 -11.36
C SER A 245 4.07 4.90 -10.71
N ILE A 246 4.10 4.65 -9.41
CA ILE A 246 5.28 4.71 -8.56
C ILE A 246 5.65 3.27 -8.21
N HIS A 247 6.82 2.85 -8.66
CA HIS A 247 7.39 1.53 -8.38
C HIS A 247 8.73 1.68 -7.70
N THR A 248 9.12 0.67 -6.94
CA THR A 248 10.44 0.64 -6.30
C THR A 248 11.14 -0.65 -6.67
N ASN A 249 12.43 -0.58 -7.02
CA ASN A 249 13.20 -1.80 -7.26
C ASN A 249 13.81 -2.36 -5.98
N LEU A 250 14.21 -3.63 -6.00
CA LEU A 250 14.79 -4.33 -4.86
C LEU A 250 16.30 -4.54 -5.01
N CYS A 251 17.06 -4.14 -4.00
CA CYS A 251 18.46 -4.53 -3.84
C CYS A 251 18.54 -6.01 -3.40
N ARG A 252 18.95 -6.88 -4.32
CA ARG A 252 19.01 -8.33 -4.06
C ARG A 252 20.02 -8.75 -2.99
N LYS A 253 21.03 -7.94 -2.72
CA LYS A 253 22.03 -8.23 -1.68
C LYS A 253 21.45 -8.02 -0.28
N HIS A 254 20.63 -6.99 -0.11
CA HIS A 254 20.12 -6.58 1.20
C HIS A 254 18.62 -6.88 1.37
N TRP A 255 17.92 -7.33 0.32
CA TRP A 255 16.47 -7.53 0.29
C TRP A 255 15.68 -6.28 0.69
N GLU A 256 16.17 -5.12 0.23
CA GLU A 256 15.59 -3.83 0.54
C GLU A 256 15.30 -3.01 -0.71
N PRO A 257 14.22 -2.23 -0.74
CA PRO A 257 13.96 -1.34 -1.84
C PRO A 257 15.03 -0.24 -1.95
N LYS A 258 15.40 0.10 -3.19
CA LYS A 258 16.61 0.89 -3.44
C LYS A 258 16.39 2.19 -4.22
N ASN A 259 15.65 2.14 -5.33
CA ASN A 259 15.34 3.33 -6.13
C ASN A 259 13.85 3.36 -6.43
N VAL A 260 13.30 4.57 -6.40
CA VAL A 260 11.93 4.89 -6.79
C VAL A 260 11.89 5.27 -8.27
N TYR A 261 10.87 4.79 -8.98
CA TYR A 261 10.64 5.06 -10.39
C TYR A 261 9.23 5.62 -10.57
N LEU A 262 9.15 6.82 -11.14
CA LEU A 262 7.90 7.46 -11.56
C LEU A 262 7.71 7.18 -13.05
N MET A 263 6.68 6.42 -13.36
CA MET A 263 6.37 5.94 -14.71
C MET A 263 5.14 6.65 -15.22
N GLU A 264 5.19 7.31 -16.38
CA GLU A 264 3.99 7.78 -17.10
C GLU A 264 3.43 6.68 -18.02
N ASN A 265 4.33 5.94 -18.68
CA ASN A 265 3.96 4.83 -19.55
C ASN A 265 3.96 3.50 -18.77
N GLN A 266 2.76 2.92 -18.60
CA GLN A 266 2.53 1.67 -17.86
C GLN A 266 2.62 0.40 -18.71
N SER A 267 3.21 0.45 -19.91
CA SER A 267 3.47 -0.76 -20.69
C SER A 267 4.22 -1.78 -19.83
N PRO A 268 3.71 -3.02 -19.69
CA PRO A 268 4.35 -4.07 -18.92
C PRO A 268 5.82 -4.28 -19.33
N GLU A 269 6.12 -4.19 -20.63
CA GLU A 269 7.48 -4.35 -21.18
C GLU A 269 8.42 -3.27 -20.66
N LEU A 270 7.98 -2.00 -20.67
CA LEU A 270 8.79 -0.87 -20.22
C LEU A 270 9.04 -0.93 -18.71
N VAL A 271 7.99 -1.15 -17.91
CA VAL A 271 8.12 -1.27 -16.45
C VAL A 271 9.05 -2.42 -16.10
N ARG A 272 8.95 -3.55 -16.82
CA ARG A 272 9.85 -4.68 -16.61
C ARG A 272 11.32 -4.36 -16.86
N SER A 273 11.58 -3.67 -17.96
CA SER A 273 12.93 -3.25 -18.34
C SER A 273 13.56 -2.36 -17.27
N ILE A 274 12.81 -1.34 -16.81
CA ILE A 274 13.27 -0.37 -15.81
C ILE A 274 13.50 -1.03 -14.45
N LEU A 275 12.58 -1.89 -14.02
CA LEU A 275 12.72 -2.64 -12.76
C LEU A 275 13.70 -3.82 -12.85
N LYS A 276 14.32 -4.05 -14.03
CA LYS A 276 15.26 -5.15 -14.30
C LYS A 276 14.68 -6.53 -13.97
N ILE A 277 13.38 -6.71 -14.23
CA ILE A 277 12.64 -7.97 -14.08
C ILE A 277 12.46 -8.61 -15.47
N ASN A 278 13.49 -9.32 -15.92
CA ASN A 278 13.54 -9.85 -17.28
C ASN A 278 12.30 -10.68 -17.64
N PRO A 279 11.70 -10.47 -18.83
CA PRO A 279 10.79 -11.46 -19.38
C PRO A 279 11.58 -12.77 -19.52
N GLN A 280 11.01 -13.88 -19.08
CA GLN A 280 11.64 -15.17 -19.26
C GLN A 280 11.96 -15.34 -20.76
N LYS A 281 13.21 -15.69 -21.10
CA LYS A 281 13.42 -16.57 -22.24
C LYS A 281 12.55 -17.79 -21.96
N ASN A 282 11.53 -18.02 -22.78
CA ASN A 282 10.59 -19.13 -22.69
C ASN A 282 11.31 -20.42 -22.29
N VAL A 283 11.27 -20.78 -21.01
CA VAL A 283 11.49 -22.17 -20.61
C VAL A 283 10.15 -22.81 -20.87
N LEU A 284 10.02 -23.42 -22.04
CA LEU A 284 8.91 -24.30 -22.40
C LEU A 284 8.75 -25.33 -21.28
N MET A 285 7.80 -25.11 -20.37
CA MET A 285 7.28 -26.19 -19.55
C MET A 285 6.15 -26.80 -20.34
N THR A 286 6.38 -28.03 -20.80
CA THR A 286 5.33 -28.91 -21.33
C THR A 286 4.21 -29.05 -20.29
N PRO A 287 2.95 -29.12 -20.73
CA PRO A 287 1.83 -29.25 -19.82
C PRO A 287 1.80 -30.69 -19.29
N ASP A 288 2.16 -30.88 -18.02
CA ASP A 288 1.82 -32.10 -17.31
C ASP A 288 0.88 -31.79 -16.14
N SER A 289 -0.34 -32.31 -16.31
CA SER A 289 -1.35 -32.70 -15.33
C SER A 289 -1.52 -31.87 -14.04
N GLY A 290 -2.62 -31.12 -13.99
CA GLY A 290 -3.53 -31.06 -12.85
C GLY A 290 -2.93 -30.88 -11.45
N ALA A 291 -2.62 -29.63 -11.07
CA ALA A 291 -2.47 -29.27 -9.67
C ALA A 291 -3.25 -27.99 -9.37
N GLN A 292 -4.31 -28.12 -8.55
CA GLN A 292 -4.93 -26.98 -7.90
C GLN A 292 -3.87 -26.25 -7.06
N VAL A 293 -3.57 -25.01 -7.42
CA VAL A 293 -2.60 -24.19 -6.70
C VAL A 293 -3.27 -23.66 -5.42
N ARG A 294 -3.07 -24.36 -4.29
CA ARG A 294 -3.24 -23.77 -2.96
C ARG A 294 -2.07 -22.83 -2.71
N VAL A 295 -2.31 -21.51 -2.78
CA VAL A 295 -1.34 -20.50 -2.39
C VAL A 295 -1.39 -20.36 -0.86
N GLY A 296 -0.58 -21.18 -0.18
CA GLY A 296 -0.22 -20.98 1.21
C GLY A 296 1.29 -21.15 1.31
N THR A 297 2.03 -20.05 1.25
CA THR A 297 3.47 -20.08 1.56
C THR A 297 3.74 -19.15 2.72
N GLN A 298 4.18 -19.76 3.82
CA GLN A 298 4.66 -19.10 5.02
C GLN A 298 5.90 -18.28 4.66
N PHE A 299 5.91 -17.02 5.10
CA PHE A 299 7.12 -16.20 5.12
C PHE A 299 8.09 -16.78 6.14
N SER A 300 9.19 -17.37 5.70
CA SER A 300 10.33 -17.68 6.56
C SER A 300 11.22 -16.44 6.67
N THR A 301 11.27 -15.86 7.86
CA THR A 301 12.29 -14.90 8.28
C THR A 301 13.67 -15.56 8.20
N PRO A 302 14.73 -14.90 7.69
CA PRO A 302 16.09 -15.42 7.81
C PRO A 302 16.46 -15.48 9.30
N GLN A 303 16.83 -16.66 9.79
CA GLN A 303 17.43 -16.82 11.11
C GLN A 303 18.74 -16.02 11.17
N SER A 304 18.84 -15.10 12.13
CA SER A 304 20.09 -14.46 12.50
C SER A 304 21.10 -15.53 12.92
N MET A 305 22.28 -15.55 12.29
CA MET A 305 23.40 -16.36 12.75
C MET A 305 23.81 -15.92 14.16
N GLU A 306 23.55 -16.76 15.15
CA GLU A 306 24.23 -16.69 16.44
C GLU A 306 25.72 -17.03 16.23
N SER A 307 26.59 -16.07 16.51
CA SER A 307 28.03 -16.30 16.62
C SER A 307 28.30 -17.14 17.86
N LYS A 308 28.68 -18.41 17.65
CA LYS A 308 29.34 -19.25 18.66
C LYS A 308 30.63 -18.56 19.11
N LYS A 309 30.73 -18.24 20.41
CA LYS A 309 32.02 -18.08 21.08
C LYS A 309 32.49 -19.47 21.50
N GLU A 310 33.41 -20.05 20.74
CA GLU A 310 34.23 -21.16 21.21
C GLU A 310 35.44 -20.62 21.95
N GLY A 311 35.70 -21.20 23.12
CA GLY A 311 36.84 -20.88 23.97
C GLY A 311 38.15 -21.39 23.37
N GLN A 312 39.23 -20.67 23.68
CA GLN A 312 40.59 -21.18 23.60
C GLN A 312 41.22 -21.03 24.98
N GLU A 313 41.33 -22.15 25.69
CA GLU A 313 42.40 -22.39 26.64
C GLU A 313 43.64 -22.79 25.85
N ILE A 314 44.76 -22.09 26.07
CA ILE A 314 46.09 -22.66 25.84
C ILE A 314 46.95 -22.31 27.06
N ASN A 315 47.22 -23.33 27.86
CA ASN A 315 48.34 -23.38 28.79
C ASN A 315 49.65 -23.53 28.00
N SER A 316 50.69 -22.78 28.38
CA SER A 316 52.06 -23.28 28.34
C SER A 316 52.93 -22.50 29.33
N GLU A 317 53.45 -23.26 30.29
CA GLU A 317 54.45 -22.93 31.32
C GLU A 317 55.76 -22.39 30.71
N PHE A 318 56.50 -21.54 31.45
CA PHE A 318 57.80 -21.90 32.03
C PHE A 318 58.39 -20.76 32.89
N SER A 319 58.92 -21.18 34.05
CA SER A 319 59.55 -20.43 35.17
C SER A 319 60.86 -19.72 34.82
N PRO A 320 61.48 -18.94 35.73
CA PRO A 320 62.10 -19.45 36.98
C PRO A 320 61.34 -19.12 38.27
#